data_AF-A0A173KUE8-F1
#
_entry.id   AF-A0A173KUE8-F1
#
_cell.length_a   1.000
_cell.length_b   1.000
_cell.length_c   1.000
_cell.angle_alpha   90.00
_cell.angle_beta   90.00
_cell.angle_gamma   90.00
#
_symmetry.space_group_name_H-M   'P 1'
#
loop_
_entity.id
_entity.type
_entity.pdbx_description
1 polymer ?
#
loop_
_entity_poly.entity_id
_entity_poly.type
_entity_poly.pdbx_seq_one_letter_code
_entity_poly.pdbx_strand_id
1 'polypeptide(L)'
;MFFAVFQDGEGCKSYIIANEQCCAAAIIDPALDQVDRYLGEVNKQGLRVRYIIDTHTHADHFSGARALREALNAPIVMHRFSPAPYVDLHVEDGHSLPLGDMRMHILHTPGHTRDSMAIHVEDRVFTGDTLLIGGTGRSDLPSGDPEQLYDSLFRKLLALPGDTLVYPAHDYKGRESSTIAEERVTNPRLAKVDRAEFVAMMNSLNLSAPTHLTEALRTNMSGGKTVRQLLQEAAAKVPFMAMAELRQRLVQRANDFVILDVREKEAFAASHVPGATHVPRGQLELRVNEVLPDPHVEILTVCELGKISTLAAATLRELGFPRATALDGGMAAWREQGNPVESGLTA
;
A
#
# COMPACT_ATOMS: atom_id res chain seq x y z
N MET A 1 -4.56 19.86 21.75
CA MET A 1 -3.88 19.30 20.56
C MET A 1 -4.04 17.81 20.69
N PHE A 2 -4.73 17.20 19.73
CA PHE A 2 -4.89 15.76 19.67
C PHE A 2 -3.72 15.16 18.89
N PHE A 3 -3.23 14.02 19.37
CA PHE A 3 -2.14 13.29 18.74
C PHE A 3 -2.38 11.79 18.89
N ALA A 4 -2.32 11.07 17.77
CA ALA A 4 -2.42 9.62 17.73
C ALA A 4 -1.30 9.02 16.88
N VAL A 5 -0.76 7.89 17.35
CA VAL A 5 0.25 7.09 16.67
C VAL A 5 -0.38 5.78 16.24
N PHE A 6 -0.10 5.40 15.01
CA PHE A 6 -0.46 4.11 14.44
C PHE A 6 0.83 3.39 14.08
N GLN A 7 0.87 2.08 14.29
CA GLN A 7 1.99 1.24 13.89
C GLN A 7 1.45 -0.05 13.29
N ASP A 8 2.00 -0.46 12.15
CA ASP A 8 1.69 -1.75 11.54
C ASP A 8 2.56 -2.88 12.12
N GLY A 9 2.37 -4.10 11.62
CA GLY A 9 3.17 -5.26 12.04
C GLY A 9 4.59 -5.28 11.51
N GLU A 10 4.95 -4.37 10.60
CA GLU A 10 6.24 -4.32 9.90
C GLU A 10 7.15 -3.20 10.43
N GLY A 11 6.62 -2.33 11.29
CA GLY A 11 7.37 -1.25 11.95
C GLY A 11 7.07 0.14 11.39
N CYS A 12 6.24 0.26 10.36
CA CYS A 12 5.83 1.54 9.79
C CYS A 12 4.93 2.27 10.78
N LYS A 13 5.12 3.58 10.88
CA LYS A 13 4.38 4.47 11.74
C LYS A 13 3.69 5.55 10.94
N SER A 14 2.47 5.83 11.35
CA SER A 14 1.66 6.91 10.82
C SER A 14 1.12 7.74 11.97
N TYR A 15 0.78 8.99 11.68
CA TYR A 15 0.39 9.95 12.71
C TYR A 15 -0.88 10.68 12.32
N ILE A 16 -1.71 10.94 13.32
CA ILE A 16 -2.74 11.98 13.25
C ILE A 16 -2.35 13.06 14.24
N ILE A 17 -2.22 14.29 13.74
CA ILE A 17 -2.07 15.49 14.56
C ILE A 17 -3.23 16.42 14.29
N ALA A 18 -3.81 17.00 15.33
CA ALA A 18 -4.97 17.88 15.17
C ALA A 18 -5.04 19.01 16.19
N ASN A 19 -5.56 20.14 15.71
CA ASN A 19 -6.11 21.17 16.56
C ASN A 19 -7.59 20.85 16.81
N GLU A 20 -7.89 20.44 18.03
CA GLU A 20 -9.26 20.08 18.47
C GLU A 20 -10.20 21.30 18.55
N GLN A 21 -9.67 22.49 18.85
CA GLN A 21 -10.49 23.70 18.99
C GLN A 21 -11.13 24.12 17.66
N CYS A 22 -10.44 23.89 16.55
CA CYS A 22 -10.95 24.16 15.20
C CYS A 22 -11.21 22.89 14.38
N CYS A 23 -11.17 21.71 15.03
CA CYS A 23 -11.33 20.39 14.42
C CYS A 23 -10.43 20.15 13.19
N ALA A 24 -9.25 20.77 13.09
CA ALA A 24 -8.38 20.64 11.90
C ALA A 24 -7.32 19.57 12.14
N ALA A 25 -7.24 18.57 11.26
CA ALA A 25 -6.30 17.45 11.38
C ALA A 25 -5.40 17.28 10.15
N ALA A 26 -4.22 16.70 10.35
CA ALA A 26 -3.37 16.18 9.29
C ALA A 26 -3.07 14.71 9.57
N ILE A 27 -3.02 13.90 8.52
CA ILE A 27 -2.58 12.50 8.57
C ILE A 27 -1.20 12.44 7.91
N ILE A 28 -0.22 11.86 8.59
CA ILE A 28 1.18 11.78 8.13
C ILE A 28 1.56 10.31 7.94
N ASP A 29 2.15 9.99 6.79
CA ASP A 29 2.61 8.66 6.34
C ASP A 29 1.54 7.56 6.49
N PRO A 30 0.31 7.74 5.98
CA PRO A 30 -0.74 6.73 6.10
C PRO A 30 -0.38 5.44 5.35
N ALA A 31 -0.48 4.29 6.01
CA ALA A 31 -0.38 2.98 5.38
C ALA A 31 -1.72 2.55 4.75
N LEU A 32 -1.67 1.95 3.55
CA LEU A 32 -2.86 1.55 2.79
C LEU A 32 -3.77 0.56 3.54
N ASP A 33 -3.19 -0.36 4.30
CA ASP A 33 -3.92 -1.37 5.05
C ASP A 33 -4.53 -0.87 6.37
N GLN A 34 -4.24 0.38 6.75
CA GLN A 34 -4.76 1.03 7.95
C GLN A 34 -5.76 2.15 7.66
N VAL A 35 -6.15 2.36 6.40
CA VAL A 35 -7.09 3.42 5.97
C VAL A 35 -8.34 3.47 6.84
N ASP A 36 -8.99 2.33 7.08
CA ASP A 36 -10.21 2.26 7.90
C ASP A 36 -9.97 2.69 9.35
N ARG A 37 -8.77 2.42 9.91
CA ARG A 37 -8.40 2.85 11.27
C ARG A 37 -8.27 4.36 11.36
N TYR A 38 -7.66 4.99 10.36
CA TYR A 38 -7.53 6.44 10.32
C TYR A 38 -8.91 7.11 10.19
N LEU A 39 -9.75 6.60 9.28
CA LEU A 39 -11.12 7.09 9.10
C LEU A 39 -11.93 6.94 10.40
N GLY A 40 -11.81 5.80 11.08
CA GLY A 40 -12.44 5.56 12.37
C GLY A 40 -12.02 6.57 13.44
N GLU A 41 -10.72 6.84 13.58
CA GLU A 41 -10.23 7.79 14.59
C GLU A 41 -10.61 9.23 14.25
N VAL A 42 -10.49 9.65 12.99
CA VAL A 42 -10.92 11.00 12.54
C VAL A 42 -12.41 11.22 12.84
N ASN A 43 -13.26 10.24 12.52
CA ASN A 43 -14.70 10.33 12.77
C ASN A 43 -15.03 10.35 14.26
N LYS A 44 -14.39 9.48 15.05
CA LYS A 44 -14.57 9.40 16.50
C LYS A 44 -14.24 10.74 17.19
N GLN A 45 -13.22 11.43 16.72
CA GLN A 45 -12.77 12.71 17.27
C GLN A 45 -13.47 13.93 16.64
N GLY A 46 -14.37 13.74 15.66
CA GLY A 46 -15.05 14.83 14.97
C GLY A 46 -14.11 15.77 14.20
N LEU A 47 -13.01 15.21 13.66
CA LEU A 47 -11.96 15.98 13.00
C LEU A 47 -12.22 16.13 11.49
N ARG A 48 -11.79 17.26 10.94
CA ARG A 48 -11.72 17.52 9.50
C ARG A 48 -10.26 17.47 9.05
N VAL A 49 -9.93 16.47 8.24
CA VAL A 49 -8.60 16.32 7.66
C VAL A 49 -8.37 17.42 6.62
N ARG A 50 -7.33 18.23 6.81
CA ARG A 50 -6.91 19.33 5.96
C ARG A 50 -5.80 18.94 5.01
N TYR A 51 -4.96 17.99 5.42
CA TYR A 51 -3.80 17.52 4.67
C TYR A 51 -3.58 16.04 4.92
N ILE A 52 -3.25 15.33 3.86
CA ILE A 52 -2.71 13.97 3.91
C ILE A 52 -1.28 14.10 3.41
N ILE A 53 -0.30 13.73 4.23
CA ILE A 53 1.11 14.05 3.98
C ILE A 53 1.91 12.77 3.95
N ASP A 54 2.63 12.52 2.86
CA ASP A 54 3.71 11.54 2.85
C ASP A 54 5.03 12.28 2.97
N THR A 55 5.85 11.93 3.97
CA THR A 55 7.16 12.52 4.23
C THR A 55 8.14 12.23 3.09
N HIS A 56 7.96 11.12 2.39
CA HIS A 56 8.76 10.74 1.23
C HIS A 56 8.02 9.72 0.37
N THR A 57 8.57 9.39 -0.80
CA THR A 57 8.08 8.27 -1.60
C THR A 57 8.51 6.95 -0.96
N HIS A 58 7.60 6.36 -0.18
CA HIS A 58 7.83 5.12 0.56
C HIS A 58 8.23 3.95 -0.35
N ALA A 59 9.19 3.16 0.12
CA ALA A 59 9.82 2.09 -0.63
C ALA A 59 9.51 0.70 -0.06
N ASP A 60 8.93 0.61 1.13
CA ASP A 60 8.69 -0.62 1.88
C ASP A 60 7.20 -0.92 2.05
N HIS A 61 6.37 0.11 2.11
CA HIS A 61 4.92 -0.03 2.20
C HIS A 61 4.16 0.76 1.12
N PHE A 62 2.87 0.45 1.00
CA PHE A 62 1.97 1.15 0.09
C PHE A 62 1.31 2.31 0.82
N SER A 63 1.43 3.53 0.26
CA SER A 63 0.78 4.70 0.85
C SER A 63 -0.75 4.61 0.71
N GLY A 64 -1.44 4.89 1.82
CA GLY A 64 -2.88 5.06 1.90
C GLY A 64 -3.36 6.44 1.48
N ALA A 65 -2.47 7.34 1.07
CA ALA A 65 -2.80 8.74 0.82
C ALA A 65 -3.90 8.93 -0.23
N ARG A 66 -3.88 8.12 -1.30
CA ARG A 66 -4.89 8.17 -2.37
C ARG A 66 -6.27 7.71 -1.90
N ALA A 67 -6.32 6.60 -1.16
CA ALA A 67 -7.57 6.09 -0.61
C ALA A 67 -8.19 7.09 0.37
N LEU A 68 -7.36 7.72 1.21
CA LEU A 68 -7.80 8.77 2.12
C LEU A 68 -8.24 10.04 1.38
N ARG A 69 -7.54 10.45 0.31
CA ARG A 69 -7.96 11.59 -0.52
C ARG A 69 -9.33 11.36 -1.13
N GLU A 70 -9.59 10.17 -1.67
CA GLU A 70 -10.89 9.79 -2.23
C GLU A 70 -11.99 9.80 -1.15
N ALA A 71 -11.70 9.33 0.06
CA ALA A 71 -12.68 9.25 1.13
C ALA A 71 -12.94 10.59 1.84
N LEU A 72 -11.92 11.45 1.99
CA LEU A 72 -11.96 12.66 2.83
C LEU A 72 -11.95 13.96 2.03
N ASN A 73 -11.68 13.90 0.72
CA ASN A 73 -11.51 15.06 -0.15
C ASN A 73 -10.48 16.07 0.40
N ALA A 74 -9.40 15.56 0.98
CA ALA A 74 -8.28 16.35 1.49
C ALA A 74 -7.07 16.23 0.54
N PRO A 75 -6.31 17.32 0.30
CA PRO A 75 -5.18 17.30 -0.61
C PRO A 75 -4.04 16.42 -0.08
N ILE A 76 -3.42 15.68 -1.01
CA ILE A 76 -2.16 14.99 -0.77
C ILE A 76 -1.02 15.99 -0.90
N VAL A 77 -0.15 16.00 0.11
CA VAL A 77 1.00 16.90 0.22
C VAL A 77 2.28 16.08 0.22
N MET A 78 3.21 16.45 -0.66
CA MET A 78 4.56 15.89 -0.68
C MET A 78 5.56 16.96 -1.10
N HIS A 79 6.85 16.72 -0.89
CA HIS A 79 7.89 17.61 -1.39
C HIS A 79 7.84 17.74 -2.92
N ARG A 80 8.29 18.88 -3.48
CA ARG A 80 8.33 19.15 -4.93
C ARG A 80 9.13 18.15 -5.76
N PHE A 81 10.00 17.38 -5.11
CA PHE A 81 10.81 16.34 -5.77
C PHE A 81 10.15 14.97 -5.79
N SER A 82 8.98 14.81 -5.16
CA SER A 82 8.18 13.59 -5.28
C SER A 82 7.85 13.34 -6.76
N PRO A 83 8.08 12.12 -7.26
CA PRO A 83 7.72 11.72 -8.62
C PRO A 83 6.23 11.41 -8.77
N ALA A 84 5.47 11.34 -7.66
CA ALA A 84 4.12 10.82 -7.66
C ALA A 84 3.14 11.79 -8.36
N PRO A 85 2.45 11.36 -9.45
CA PRO A 85 1.63 12.26 -10.27
C PRO A 85 0.31 12.68 -9.62
N TYR A 86 -0.02 12.10 -8.47
CA TYR A 86 -1.28 12.31 -7.75
C TYR A 86 -1.16 13.28 -6.57
N VAL A 87 0.01 13.91 -6.37
CA VAL A 87 0.21 14.94 -5.35
C VAL A 87 -0.60 16.18 -5.73
N ASP A 88 -1.47 16.64 -4.84
CA ASP A 88 -2.29 17.83 -5.08
C ASP A 88 -1.53 19.12 -4.74
N LEU A 89 -0.66 19.06 -3.72
CA LEU A 89 0.10 20.20 -3.23
C LEU A 89 1.58 19.83 -3.04
N HIS A 90 2.43 20.43 -3.85
CA HIS A 90 3.88 20.35 -3.64
C HIS A 90 4.37 21.41 -2.66
N VAL A 91 5.25 21.00 -1.75
CA VAL A 91 5.91 21.88 -0.78
C VAL A 91 7.43 21.90 -0.96
N GLU A 92 8.06 22.93 -0.43
CA GLU A 92 9.50 23.14 -0.44
C GLU A 92 10.00 23.43 0.98
N ASP A 93 11.32 23.45 1.14
CA ASP A 93 11.96 23.84 2.39
C ASP A 93 11.48 25.21 2.88
N GLY A 94 11.15 25.31 4.17
CA GLY A 94 10.70 26.55 4.80
C GLY A 94 9.23 26.90 4.55
N HIS A 95 8.49 26.14 3.74
CA HIS A 95 7.04 26.29 3.63
C HIS A 95 6.35 26.01 4.97
N SER A 96 5.19 26.63 5.17
CA SER A 96 4.36 26.42 6.37
C SER A 96 2.92 26.17 5.98
N LEU A 97 2.35 25.08 6.48
CA LEU A 97 0.95 24.71 6.26
C LEU A 97 0.11 25.01 7.51
N PRO A 98 -0.99 25.76 7.39
CA PRO A 98 -1.83 26.10 8.53
C PRO A 98 -2.71 24.92 8.97
N LEU A 99 -2.64 24.55 10.25
CA LEU A 99 -3.48 23.51 10.84
C LEU A 99 -4.33 24.10 11.98
N GLY A 100 -5.32 24.91 11.61
CA GLY A 100 -6.01 25.77 12.57
C GLY A 100 -5.18 27.01 12.88
N ASP A 101 -4.93 27.24 14.16
CA ASP A 101 -3.95 28.22 14.65
C ASP A 101 -2.50 27.68 14.71
N MET A 102 -2.32 26.35 14.63
CA MET A 102 -1.01 25.71 14.59
C MET A 102 -0.39 25.83 13.19
N ARG A 103 0.94 25.71 13.13
CA ARG A 103 1.70 25.70 11.88
C ARG A 103 2.55 24.46 11.74
N MET A 104 2.45 23.82 10.58
CA MET A 104 3.32 22.73 10.18
C MET A 104 4.43 23.27 9.29
N HIS A 105 5.64 23.31 9.83
CA HIS A 105 6.84 23.80 9.15
C HIS A 105 7.51 22.66 8.40
N ILE A 106 7.67 22.84 7.09
CA ILE A 106 8.29 21.86 6.21
C ILE A 106 9.80 22.06 6.20
N LEU A 107 10.54 21.00 6.50
CA LEU A 107 11.99 20.93 6.43
C LEU A 107 12.34 19.92 5.32
N HIS A 108 12.97 20.37 4.24
CA HIS A 108 13.46 19.44 3.21
C HIS A 108 14.68 18.70 3.77
N THR A 109 14.57 17.38 3.94
CA THR A 109 15.56 16.54 4.62
C THR A 109 15.99 15.36 3.74
N PRO A 110 16.51 15.62 2.52
CA PRO A 110 16.90 14.56 1.60
C PRO A 110 18.00 13.67 2.16
N GLY A 111 18.06 12.45 1.67
CA GLY A 111 19.15 11.52 1.94
C GLY A 111 18.71 10.08 2.05
N HIS A 112 17.55 9.84 2.69
CA HIS A 112 16.87 8.55 2.55
C HIS A 112 16.30 8.41 1.13
N THR A 113 15.54 9.42 0.70
CA THR A 113 15.19 9.70 -0.68
C THR A 113 15.45 11.17 -1.00
N ARG A 114 15.43 11.54 -2.28
CA ARG A 114 15.58 12.94 -2.72
C ARG A 114 14.42 13.85 -2.29
N ASP A 115 13.24 13.27 -2.08
CA ASP A 115 11.99 13.97 -1.74
C ASP A 115 11.66 13.91 -0.25
N SER A 116 12.53 13.30 0.57
CA SER A 116 12.33 13.25 2.02
C SER A 116 12.19 14.63 2.63
N MET A 117 11.18 14.80 3.47
CA MET A 117 10.94 15.99 4.28
C MET A 117 10.53 15.61 5.70
N ALA A 118 10.89 16.48 6.65
CA ALA A 118 10.42 16.44 8.01
C ALA A 118 9.40 17.56 8.25
N ILE A 119 8.51 17.36 9.22
CA ILE A 119 7.41 18.27 9.52
C ILE A 119 7.49 18.65 10.99
N HIS A 120 7.85 19.90 11.29
CA HIS A 120 7.92 20.42 12.66
C HIS A 120 6.62 21.14 13.03
N VAL A 121 6.00 20.74 14.13
CA VAL A 121 4.73 21.29 14.65
C VAL A 121 4.84 21.39 16.16
N GLU A 122 4.64 22.59 16.71
CA GLU A 122 4.68 22.83 18.15
C GLU A 122 5.95 22.29 18.82
N ASP A 123 5.83 21.21 19.60
CA ASP A 123 6.88 20.58 20.42
C ASP A 123 7.54 19.36 19.75
N ARG A 124 7.19 19.05 18.50
CA ARG A 124 7.59 17.79 17.86
C ARG A 124 7.94 17.92 16.40
N VAL A 125 8.75 16.98 15.92
CA VAL A 125 9.09 16.81 14.52
C VAL A 125 8.78 15.39 14.06
N PHE A 126 8.06 15.29 12.95
CA PHE A 126 7.87 14.06 12.20
C PHE A 126 9.02 13.94 11.20
N THR A 127 9.92 12.98 11.42
CA THR A 127 11.22 12.94 10.72
C THR A 127 11.23 12.05 9.48
N GLY A 128 10.09 11.44 9.15
CA GLY A 128 10.03 10.40 8.13
C GLY A 128 11.10 9.35 8.39
N ASP A 129 11.81 8.95 7.35
CA ASP A 129 12.99 8.10 7.45
C ASP A 129 14.32 8.87 7.41
N THR A 130 14.34 10.19 7.59
CA THR A 130 15.63 10.89 7.71
C THR A 130 16.32 10.52 9.04
N LEU A 131 15.64 10.75 10.16
CA LEU A 131 16.11 10.43 11.51
C LEU A 131 15.20 9.37 12.13
N LEU A 132 15.79 8.30 12.67
CA LEU A 132 15.10 7.23 13.38
C LEU A 132 15.56 7.19 14.84
N ILE A 133 14.81 6.53 15.73
CA ILE A 133 15.21 6.40 17.13
C ILE A 133 16.47 5.52 17.22
N GLY A 134 17.60 6.09 17.64
CA GLY A 134 18.90 5.41 17.67
C GLY A 134 19.42 4.95 16.29
N GLY A 135 18.96 5.59 15.21
CA GLY A 135 19.42 5.30 13.85
C GLY A 135 19.09 6.42 12.86
N THR A 136 19.20 6.13 11.58
CA THR A 136 18.81 7.04 10.48
C THR A 136 18.18 6.20 9.37
N GLY A 137 17.59 6.82 8.36
CA GLY A 137 17.26 6.13 7.13
C GLY A 137 18.48 5.53 6.48
N ARG A 138 18.25 4.47 5.71
CA ARG A 138 19.22 3.95 4.73
C ARG A 138 19.35 4.95 3.58
N SER A 139 20.49 5.00 2.89
CA SER A 139 20.76 5.94 1.80
C SER A 139 21.18 5.26 0.49
N ASP A 140 20.98 3.95 0.41
CA ASP A 140 21.32 3.08 -0.73
C ASP A 140 20.12 2.79 -1.65
N LEU A 141 18.98 3.46 -1.41
CA LEU A 141 17.83 3.45 -2.32
C LEU A 141 18.13 4.22 -3.61
N PRO A 142 17.35 4.04 -4.71
CA PRO A 142 17.65 4.65 -6.00
C PRO A 142 17.86 6.17 -6.02
N SER A 143 17.29 6.91 -5.06
CA SER A 143 17.49 8.36 -4.90
C SER A 143 18.10 8.75 -3.55
N GLY A 144 18.60 7.77 -2.80
CA GLY A 144 19.28 7.99 -1.54
C GLY A 144 20.67 8.56 -1.74
N ASP A 145 21.12 9.35 -0.76
CA ASP A 145 22.41 10.01 -0.78
C ASP A 145 22.90 10.27 0.66
N PRO A 146 23.98 9.61 1.12
CA PRO A 146 24.50 9.79 2.47
C PRO A 146 25.09 11.18 2.74
N GLU A 147 25.56 11.91 1.71
CA GLU A 147 26.07 13.27 1.86
C GLU A 147 24.92 14.25 2.16
N GLN A 148 23.82 14.11 1.43
CA GLN A 148 22.59 14.87 1.70
C GLN A 148 21.98 14.47 3.04
N LEU A 149 22.00 13.18 3.39
CA LEU A 149 21.52 12.70 4.68
C LEU A 149 22.28 13.35 5.83
N TYR A 150 23.62 13.45 5.73
CA TYR A 150 24.44 14.14 6.71
C TYR A 150 24.00 15.60 6.86
N ASP A 151 23.81 16.33 5.76
CA ASP A 151 23.36 17.72 5.80
C ASP A 151 21.98 17.87 6.46
N SER A 152 21.03 17.02 6.10
CA SER A 152 19.69 16.98 6.68
C SER A 152 19.69 16.74 8.18
N LEU A 153 20.55 15.83 8.65
CA LEU A 153 20.69 15.53 10.07
C LEU A 153 21.39 16.66 10.81
N PHE A 154 22.63 16.95 10.46
CA PHE A 154 23.51 17.82 11.27
C PHE A 154 23.22 19.31 11.12
N ARG A 155 22.70 19.77 9.97
CA ARG A 155 22.43 21.19 9.73
C ARG A 155 20.97 21.59 9.91
N LYS A 156 20.03 20.64 9.83
CA LYS A 156 18.59 20.93 9.97
C LYS A 156 18.00 20.31 11.23
N LEU A 157 17.90 18.97 11.29
CA LEU A 157 17.20 18.31 12.39
C LEU A 157 17.88 18.54 13.75
N LEU A 158 19.20 18.40 13.82
CA LEU A 158 19.95 18.61 15.06
C LEU A 158 20.09 20.08 15.48
N ALA A 159 19.67 21.01 14.62
CA ALA A 159 19.60 22.44 14.94
C ALA A 159 18.28 22.83 15.62
N LEU A 160 17.30 21.92 15.67
CA LEU A 160 16.06 22.12 16.43
C LEU A 160 16.33 22.13 17.95
N PRO A 161 15.41 22.71 18.75
CA PRO A 161 15.49 22.67 20.21
C PRO A 161 15.70 21.24 20.74
N GLY A 162 16.49 21.10 21.81
CA GLY A 162 16.85 19.78 22.34
C GLY A 162 15.67 19.00 22.91
N ASP A 163 14.66 19.69 23.41
CA ASP A 163 13.42 19.14 23.95
C ASP A 163 12.37 18.78 22.87
N THR A 164 12.63 19.08 21.60
CA THR A 164 11.74 18.69 20.50
C THR A 164 11.62 17.17 20.41
N LEU A 165 10.39 16.66 20.48
CA LEU A 165 10.07 15.24 20.34
C LEU A 165 10.29 14.75 18.90
N VAL A 166 10.83 13.55 18.75
CA VAL A 166 11.15 12.93 17.46
C VAL A 166 10.19 11.76 17.20
N TYR A 167 9.51 11.83 16.05
CA TYR A 167 8.55 10.83 15.58
C TYR A 167 8.92 10.35 14.16
N PRO A 168 9.61 9.20 14.01
CA PRO A 168 10.03 8.68 12.72
C PRO A 168 8.92 7.91 11.98
N ALA A 169 9.05 7.74 10.67
CA ALA A 169 8.15 6.85 9.90
C ALA A 169 8.34 5.37 10.23
N HIS A 170 9.45 4.98 10.88
CA HIS A 170 9.70 3.59 11.26
C HIS A 170 10.28 3.43 12.67
N ASP A 171 9.82 2.41 13.40
CA ASP A 171 10.55 1.86 14.55
C ASP A 171 10.37 0.33 14.65
N TYR A 172 11.49 -0.37 14.77
CA TYR A 172 11.55 -1.84 14.79
C TYR A 172 11.74 -2.42 16.20
N LYS A 173 11.70 -1.58 17.25
CA LYS A 173 12.00 -1.97 18.64
C LYS A 173 10.85 -1.63 19.62
N GLY A 174 9.68 -1.27 19.10
CA GLY A 174 8.51 -0.90 19.90
C GLY A 174 8.68 0.39 20.72
N ARG A 175 9.60 1.28 20.33
CA ARG A 175 9.81 2.58 20.99
C ARG A 175 8.83 3.59 20.44
N GLU A 176 8.21 4.40 21.29
CA GLU A 176 7.15 5.32 20.84
C GLU A 176 7.72 6.61 20.22
N SER A 177 8.65 7.27 20.90
CA SER A 177 9.28 8.55 20.51
C SER A 177 10.68 8.70 21.13
N SER A 178 11.40 9.75 20.74
CA SER A 178 12.69 10.20 21.30
C SER A 178 12.71 11.74 21.38
N THR A 179 13.86 12.35 21.68
CA THR A 179 14.07 13.81 21.57
C THR A 179 15.32 14.14 20.76
N ILE A 180 15.41 15.36 20.24
CA ILE A 180 16.63 15.82 19.56
C ILE A 180 17.85 15.74 20.48
N ALA A 181 17.72 16.09 21.76
CA ALA A 181 18.81 15.97 22.72
C ALA A 181 19.23 14.50 22.96
N GLU A 182 18.27 13.59 23.10
CA GLU A 182 18.55 12.16 23.29
C GLU A 182 19.24 11.56 22.06
N GLU A 183 18.76 11.85 20.85
CA GLU A 183 19.37 11.34 19.62
C GLU A 183 20.79 11.88 19.44
N ARG A 184 21.05 13.16 19.76
CA ARG A 184 22.41 13.74 19.71
C ARG A 184 23.42 12.99 20.58
N VAL A 185 22.96 12.45 21.71
CA VAL A 185 23.83 11.79 22.70
C VAL A 185 23.94 10.29 22.45
N THR A 186 22.82 9.64 22.13
CA THR A 186 22.70 8.18 22.17
C THR A 186 22.72 7.52 20.79
N ASN A 187 22.44 8.26 19.72
CA ASN A 187 22.36 7.68 18.38
C ASN A 187 23.77 7.36 17.84
N PRO A 188 24.12 6.08 17.64
CA PRO A 188 25.46 5.68 17.23
C PRO A 188 25.84 6.22 15.84
N ARG A 189 24.86 6.53 14.98
CA ARG A 189 25.13 7.11 13.68
C ARG A 189 25.47 8.60 13.78
N LEU A 190 24.81 9.32 14.69
CA LEU A 190 25.06 10.74 14.93
C LEU A 190 26.34 11.00 15.73
N ALA A 191 26.87 9.99 16.42
CA ALA A 191 28.20 10.05 17.04
C ALA A 191 29.33 10.25 15.99
N LYS A 192 29.09 9.94 14.72
CA LYS A 192 30.01 10.25 13.61
C LYS A 192 29.82 11.68 13.12
N VAL A 193 30.39 12.61 13.88
CA VAL A 193 30.34 14.05 13.58
C VAL A 193 31.16 14.41 12.34
N ASP A 194 32.21 13.66 12.03
CA ASP A 194 32.96 13.83 10.79
C ASP A 194 32.15 13.30 9.59
N ARG A 195 32.02 14.13 8.54
CA ARG A 195 31.24 13.81 7.34
C ARG A 195 31.77 12.57 6.63
N ALA A 196 33.08 12.45 6.45
CA ALA A 196 33.66 11.33 5.72
C ALA A 196 33.45 10.02 6.50
N GLU A 197 33.59 10.04 7.82
CA GLU A 197 33.26 8.87 8.66
C GLU A 197 31.79 8.46 8.58
N PHE A 198 30.87 9.43 8.60
CA PHE A 198 29.43 9.17 8.47
C PHE A 198 29.10 8.54 7.12
N VAL A 199 29.57 9.14 6.02
CA VAL A 199 29.33 8.66 4.66
C VAL A 199 29.92 7.27 4.45
N ALA A 200 31.14 7.03 4.92
CA ALA A 200 31.77 5.71 4.86
C ALA A 200 30.97 4.66 5.62
N MET A 201 30.47 4.99 6.82
CA MET A 201 29.61 4.09 7.60
C MET A 201 28.33 3.77 6.83
N MET A 202 27.62 4.78 6.32
CA MET A 202 26.35 4.58 5.61
C MET A 202 26.53 3.71 4.37
N ASN A 203 27.61 3.91 3.60
CA ASN A 203 27.94 3.09 2.42
C ASN A 203 28.35 1.66 2.77
N SER A 204 28.79 1.40 4.01
CA SER A 204 29.18 0.06 4.47
C SER A 204 28.02 -0.77 5.03
N LEU A 205 26.82 -0.18 5.16
CA LEU A 205 25.65 -0.88 5.68
C LEU A 205 25.17 -1.94 4.68
N ASN A 206 25.37 -3.21 5.00
CA ASN A 206 24.90 -4.34 4.18
C ASN A 206 23.46 -4.73 4.58
N LEU A 207 22.48 -3.89 4.22
CA LEU A 207 21.07 -4.08 4.57
C LEU A 207 20.35 -4.90 3.50
N SER A 208 19.51 -5.85 3.92
CA SER A 208 18.59 -6.51 2.99
C SER A 208 17.63 -5.51 2.36
N ALA A 209 17.33 -5.71 1.08
CA ALA A 209 16.29 -4.93 0.41
C ALA A 209 14.92 -5.20 1.07
N PRO A 210 14.02 -4.21 1.16
CA PRO A 210 12.65 -4.44 1.60
C PRO A 210 11.92 -5.46 0.71
N THR A 211 11.05 -6.28 1.30
CA THR A 211 10.34 -7.37 0.61
C THR A 211 9.57 -6.89 -0.62
N HIS A 212 8.91 -5.73 -0.52
CA HIS A 212 8.04 -5.18 -1.56
C HIS A 212 8.67 -4.03 -2.35
N LEU A 213 10.00 -3.84 -2.28
CA LEU A 213 10.70 -2.65 -2.80
C LEU A 213 10.23 -2.21 -4.20
N THR A 214 10.30 -3.12 -5.17
CA THR A 214 9.94 -2.81 -6.56
C THR A 214 8.47 -2.49 -6.73
N GLU A 215 7.57 -3.20 -6.03
CA GLU A 215 6.12 -3.00 -6.16
C GLU A 215 5.69 -1.71 -5.47
N ALA A 216 6.19 -1.44 -4.27
CA ALA A 216 5.93 -0.24 -3.49
C ALA A 216 6.39 1.00 -4.25
N LEU A 217 7.66 1.05 -4.68
CA LEU A 217 8.18 2.16 -5.49
C LEU A 217 7.37 2.35 -6.77
N ARG A 218 7.13 1.29 -7.56
CA ARG A 218 6.32 1.41 -8.78
C ARG A 218 4.95 2.01 -8.48
N THR A 219 4.27 1.56 -7.43
CA THR A 219 2.91 1.96 -7.09
C THR A 219 2.87 3.41 -6.59
N ASN A 220 3.71 3.74 -5.61
CA ASN A 220 3.78 5.07 -5.01
C ASN A 220 4.31 6.12 -6.01
N MET A 221 5.22 5.75 -6.94
CA MET A 221 5.70 6.67 -7.96
C MET A 221 4.74 6.88 -9.12
N SER A 222 3.96 5.87 -9.53
CA SER A 222 3.10 5.96 -10.73
C SER A 222 1.63 6.25 -10.43
N GLY A 223 1.18 6.04 -9.20
CA GLY A 223 -0.26 5.94 -8.91
C GLY A 223 -0.87 4.65 -9.49
N GLY A 224 -0.06 3.61 -9.70
CA GLY A 224 -0.53 2.29 -10.06
C GLY A 224 -1.42 1.66 -8.99
N LYS A 225 -1.86 0.42 -9.23
CA LYS A 225 -2.58 -0.39 -8.25
C LYS A 225 -1.71 -1.56 -7.82
N THR A 226 -1.80 -1.93 -6.54
CA THR A 226 -1.22 -3.17 -6.04
C THR A 226 -2.00 -4.38 -6.55
N VAL A 227 -1.40 -5.56 -6.52
CA VAL A 227 -2.12 -6.81 -6.84
C VAL A 227 -3.33 -7.00 -5.91
N ARG A 228 -3.19 -6.63 -4.63
CA ARG A 228 -4.27 -6.69 -3.64
C ARG A 228 -5.44 -5.78 -4.02
N GLN A 229 -5.17 -4.54 -4.40
CA GLN A 229 -6.21 -3.60 -4.84
C GLN A 229 -6.95 -4.09 -6.09
N LEU A 230 -6.22 -4.61 -7.09
CA LEU A 230 -6.84 -5.20 -8.28
C LEU A 230 -7.80 -6.34 -7.93
N LEU A 231 -7.40 -7.22 -7.01
CA LEU A 231 -8.25 -8.32 -6.55
C LEU A 231 -9.48 -7.82 -5.76
N GLN A 232 -9.29 -6.83 -4.89
CA GLN A 232 -10.39 -6.26 -4.09
C GLN A 232 -11.44 -5.58 -4.97
N GLU A 233 -11.01 -4.78 -5.94
CA GLU A 233 -11.92 -4.13 -6.91
C GLU A 233 -12.66 -5.15 -7.77
N ALA A 234 -11.96 -6.21 -8.20
CA ALA A 234 -12.60 -7.30 -8.94
C ALA A 234 -13.64 -8.01 -8.08
N ALA A 235 -13.31 -8.36 -6.82
CA ALA A 235 -14.23 -9.01 -5.89
C ALA A 235 -15.45 -8.15 -5.56
N ALA A 236 -15.33 -6.82 -5.53
CA ALA A 236 -16.46 -5.91 -5.32
C ALA A 236 -17.44 -5.88 -6.50
N LYS A 237 -16.98 -6.22 -7.71
CA LYS A 237 -17.78 -6.19 -8.95
C LYS A 237 -18.30 -7.56 -9.39
N VAL A 238 -17.70 -8.64 -8.88
CA VAL A 238 -17.93 -10.02 -9.32
C VAL A 238 -18.75 -10.77 -8.27
N PRO A 239 -19.94 -11.29 -8.61
CA PRO A 239 -20.65 -12.22 -7.75
C PRO A 239 -19.92 -13.56 -7.64
N PHE A 240 -20.03 -14.20 -6.47
CA PHE A 240 -19.46 -15.51 -6.21
C PHE A 240 -20.54 -16.60 -6.18
N MET A 241 -20.26 -17.73 -6.80
CA MET A 241 -21.09 -18.93 -6.68
C MET A 241 -20.51 -19.84 -5.60
N ALA A 242 -21.35 -20.29 -4.67
CA ALA A 242 -20.94 -21.23 -3.63
C ALA A 242 -20.71 -22.63 -4.21
N MET A 243 -19.73 -23.37 -3.68
CA MET A 243 -19.45 -24.75 -4.11
C MET A 243 -20.68 -25.68 -4.00
N ALA A 244 -21.49 -25.51 -2.96
CA ALA A 244 -22.71 -26.31 -2.77
C ALA A 244 -23.73 -26.10 -3.91
N GLU A 245 -23.84 -24.86 -4.41
CA GLU A 245 -24.70 -24.53 -5.54
C GLU A 245 -24.19 -25.17 -6.83
N LEU A 246 -22.90 -25.03 -7.13
CA LEU A 246 -22.28 -25.68 -8.28
C LEU A 246 -22.50 -27.19 -8.25
N ARG A 247 -22.28 -27.83 -7.10
CA ARG A 247 -22.52 -29.27 -6.92
C ARG A 247 -23.98 -29.64 -7.20
N GLN A 248 -24.93 -28.86 -6.70
CA GLN A 248 -26.35 -29.11 -6.95
C GLN A 248 -26.67 -29.01 -8.46
N ARG A 249 -26.17 -27.97 -9.14
CA ARG A 249 -26.39 -27.79 -10.58
C ARG A 249 -25.80 -28.94 -11.42
N LEU A 250 -24.62 -29.45 -11.04
CA LEU A 250 -24.02 -30.63 -11.68
C LEU A 250 -24.86 -31.90 -11.49
N VAL A 251 -25.37 -32.14 -10.27
CA VAL A 251 -26.26 -33.30 -9.99
C VAL A 251 -27.55 -33.21 -10.81
N GLN A 252 -28.10 -32.01 -10.96
CA GLN A 252 -29.31 -31.75 -11.74
C GLN A 252 -29.06 -31.77 -13.26
N ARG A 253 -27.80 -31.88 -13.70
CA ARG A 253 -27.38 -31.76 -15.11
C ARG A 253 -27.92 -30.48 -15.77
N ALA A 254 -27.89 -29.38 -15.02
CA ALA A 254 -28.28 -28.07 -15.53
C ALA A 254 -27.40 -27.68 -16.72
N ASN A 255 -28.01 -27.12 -17.76
CA ASN A 255 -27.36 -26.73 -19.01
C ASN A 255 -27.53 -25.23 -19.31
N ASP A 256 -27.84 -24.44 -18.27
CA ASP A 256 -28.12 -23.00 -18.33
C ASP A 256 -26.90 -22.12 -18.02
N PHE A 257 -25.73 -22.73 -17.78
CA PHE A 257 -24.48 -22.05 -17.46
C PHE A 257 -23.26 -22.78 -18.03
N VAL A 258 -22.15 -22.06 -18.17
CA VAL A 258 -20.85 -22.58 -18.62
C VAL A 258 -19.83 -22.46 -17.51
N ILE A 259 -19.06 -23.53 -17.28
CA ILE A 259 -17.93 -23.52 -16.36
C ILE A 259 -16.66 -23.27 -17.16
N LEU A 260 -15.98 -22.17 -16.87
CA LEU A 260 -14.77 -21.74 -17.57
C LEU A 260 -13.56 -21.86 -16.65
N ASP A 261 -12.70 -22.86 -16.88
CA ASP A 261 -11.48 -23.02 -16.12
C ASP A 261 -10.34 -22.21 -16.77
N VAL A 262 -9.78 -21.29 -15.99
CA VAL A 262 -8.76 -20.33 -16.45
C VAL A 262 -7.34 -20.68 -16.01
N ARG A 263 -7.12 -21.87 -15.44
CA ARG A 263 -5.79 -22.36 -15.07
C ARG A 263 -4.96 -22.73 -16.29
N GLU A 264 -3.68 -23.02 -16.07
CA GLU A 264 -2.81 -23.58 -17.08
C GLU A 264 -3.27 -24.99 -17.52
N LYS A 265 -2.86 -25.37 -18.73
CA LYS A 265 -3.28 -26.61 -19.40
C LYS A 265 -3.02 -27.85 -18.56
N GLU A 266 -1.85 -27.93 -17.93
CA GLU A 266 -1.43 -29.07 -17.12
C GLU A 266 -2.30 -29.22 -15.86
N ALA A 267 -2.64 -28.11 -15.22
CA ALA A 267 -3.50 -28.11 -14.04
C ALA A 267 -4.95 -28.51 -14.37
N PHE A 268 -5.47 -28.03 -15.50
CA PHE A 268 -6.76 -28.45 -16.04
C PHE A 268 -6.77 -29.95 -16.35
N ALA A 269 -5.78 -30.42 -17.12
CA ALA A 269 -5.68 -31.82 -17.52
C ALA A 269 -5.52 -32.79 -16.33
N ALA A 270 -4.86 -32.35 -15.25
CA ALA A 270 -4.72 -33.17 -14.04
C ALA A 270 -6.05 -33.37 -13.31
N SER A 271 -6.84 -32.31 -13.10
CA SER A 271 -8.18 -32.38 -12.51
C SER A 271 -8.95 -31.09 -12.72
N HIS A 272 -10.21 -31.17 -13.17
CA HIS A 272 -11.10 -30.02 -13.36
C HIS A 272 -12.55 -30.35 -12.98
N VAL A 273 -13.41 -29.33 -12.85
CA VAL A 273 -14.84 -29.52 -12.61
C VAL A 273 -15.46 -30.24 -13.81
N PRO A 274 -16.35 -31.24 -13.61
CA PRO A 274 -16.99 -31.93 -14.72
C PRO A 274 -17.71 -30.99 -15.69
N GLY A 275 -17.49 -31.19 -16.99
CA GLY A 275 -18.07 -30.34 -18.04
C GLY A 275 -17.45 -28.94 -18.18
N ALA A 276 -16.32 -28.67 -17.51
CA ALA A 276 -15.62 -27.40 -17.66
C ALA A 276 -14.97 -27.24 -19.04
N THR A 277 -15.09 -26.04 -19.58
CA THR A 277 -14.36 -25.61 -20.78
C THR A 277 -13.07 -24.92 -20.38
N HIS A 278 -11.96 -25.27 -21.03
CA HIS A 278 -10.65 -24.73 -20.71
C HIS A 278 -10.29 -23.53 -21.57
N VAL A 279 -10.06 -22.38 -20.93
CA VAL A 279 -9.49 -21.19 -21.57
C VAL A 279 -8.48 -20.56 -20.60
N PRO A 280 -7.17 -20.77 -20.79
CA PRO A 280 -6.15 -20.20 -19.91
C PRO A 280 -6.31 -18.69 -19.75
N ARG A 281 -6.04 -18.15 -18.56
CA ARG A 281 -6.20 -16.73 -18.26
C ARG A 281 -5.54 -15.83 -19.31
N GLY A 282 -4.34 -16.17 -19.79
CA GLY A 282 -3.59 -15.39 -20.77
C GLY A 282 -4.14 -15.40 -22.20
N GLN A 283 -5.15 -16.22 -22.50
CA GLN A 283 -5.82 -16.29 -23.81
C GLN A 283 -7.30 -15.90 -23.73
N LEU A 284 -7.79 -15.51 -22.56
CA LEU A 284 -9.21 -15.32 -22.31
C LEU A 284 -9.82 -14.31 -23.28
N GLU A 285 -9.25 -13.11 -23.35
CA GLU A 285 -9.75 -12.00 -24.14
C GLU A 285 -9.73 -12.30 -25.65
N LEU A 286 -8.82 -13.17 -26.09
CA LEU A 286 -8.67 -13.54 -27.50
C LEU A 286 -9.64 -14.65 -27.92
N ARG A 287 -9.99 -15.55 -27.00
CA ARG A 287 -10.77 -16.77 -27.30
C ARG A 287 -12.21 -16.73 -26.80
N VAL A 288 -12.55 -15.79 -25.92
CA VAL A 288 -13.86 -15.76 -25.25
C VAL A 288 -15.02 -15.72 -26.26
N ASN A 289 -14.92 -14.99 -27.36
CA ASN A 289 -16.01 -14.91 -28.34
C ASN A 289 -16.20 -16.20 -29.16
N GLU A 290 -15.14 -16.99 -29.32
CA GLU A 290 -15.22 -18.30 -29.98
C GLU A 290 -15.84 -19.34 -29.04
N VAL A 291 -15.49 -19.26 -27.75
CA VAL A 291 -15.91 -20.22 -26.74
C VAL A 291 -17.29 -19.90 -26.16
N LEU A 292 -17.62 -18.61 -26.03
CA LEU A 292 -18.85 -18.08 -25.43
C LEU A 292 -19.54 -17.12 -26.42
N PRO A 293 -20.22 -17.64 -27.46
CA PRO A 293 -20.87 -16.81 -28.47
C PRO A 293 -22.11 -16.06 -27.94
N ASP A 294 -22.74 -16.55 -26.87
CA ASP A 294 -23.86 -15.89 -26.20
C ASP A 294 -23.36 -15.06 -24.99
N PRO A 295 -23.42 -13.72 -25.03
CA PRO A 295 -22.97 -12.87 -23.93
C PRO A 295 -23.88 -12.94 -22.68
N HIS A 296 -25.09 -13.49 -22.80
CA HIS A 296 -26.07 -13.58 -21.72
C HIS A 296 -26.08 -14.93 -21.00
N VAL A 297 -25.26 -15.88 -21.45
CA VAL A 297 -25.06 -17.14 -20.71
C VAL A 297 -24.43 -16.85 -19.35
N GLU A 298 -24.83 -17.61 -18.34
CA GLU A 298 -24.15 -17.55 -17.04
C GLU A 298 -22.79 -18.21 -17.13
N ILE A 299 -21.75 -17.53 -16.66
CA ILE A 299 -20.36 -18.01 -16.78
C ILE A 299 -19.78 -18.13 -15.39
N LEU A 300 -19.42 -19.34 -15.00
CA LEU A 300 -18.70 -19.59 -13.77
C LEU A 300 -17.20 -19.75 -14.06
N THR A 301 -16.41 -18.76 -13.69
CA THR A 301 -14.95 -18.85 -13.82
C THR A 301 -14.34 -19.62 -12.65
N VAL A 302 -13.37 -20.47 -12.97
CA VAL A 302 -12.72 -21.36 -12.00
C VAL A 302 -11.21 -21.24 -12.13
N CYS A 303 -10.52 -21.06 -11.00
CA CYS A 303 -9.07 -21.21 -10.92
C CYS A 303 -8.69 -22.03 -9.69
N GLU A 304 -7.39 -22.08 -9.36
CA GLU A 304 -6.91 -22.93 -8.27
C GLU A 304 -7.39 -22.44 -6.88
N LEU A 305 -7.24 -21.14 -6.60
CA LEU A 305 -7.51 -20.52 -5.29
C LEU A 305 -8.56 -19.40 -5.35
N GLY A 306 -9.39 -19.34 -6.40
CA GLY A 306 -10.40 -18.28 -6.61
C GLY A 306 -9.88 -16.88 -7.02
N LYS A 307 -8.59 -16.56 -6.84
CA LYS A 307 -8.03 -15.23 -7.14
C LYS A 307 -8.01 -14.89 -8.63
N ILE A 308 -7.42 -15.77 -9.45
CA ILE A 308 -7.27 -15.54 -10.89
C ILE A 308 -8.64 -15.59 -11.60
N SER A 309 -9.53 -16.48 -11.18
CA SER A 309 -10.90 -16.55 -11.68
C SER A 309 -11.68 -15.28 -11.36
N THR A 310 -11.50 -14.68 -10.17
CA THR A 310 -12.13 -13.38 -9.85
C THR A 310 -11.68 -12.28 -10.82
N LEU A 311 -10.39 -12.20 -11.14
CA LEU A 311 -9.89 -11.25 -12.14
C LEU A 311 -10.42 -11.56 -13.55
N ALA A 312 -10.51 -12.84 -13.92
CA ALA A 312 -11.07 -13.28 -15.19
C ALA A 312 -12.55 -12.89 -15.32
N ALA A 313 -13.36 -13.17 -14.30
CA ALA A 313 -14.77 -12.79 -14.25
C ALA A 313 -14.95 -11.27 -14.34
N ALA A 314 -14.14 -10.48 -13.63
CA ALA A 314 -14.19 -9.02 -13.75
C ALA A 314 -13.92 -8.56 -15.19
N THR A 315 -12.92 -9.16 -15.85
CA THR A 315 -12.60 -8.86 -17.25
C THR A 315 -13.75 -9.25 -18.19
N LEU A 316 -14.36 -10.42 -17.99
CA LEU A 316 -15.53 -10.84 -18.77
C LEU A 316 -16.70 -9.86 -18.63
N ARG A 317 -16.95 -9.36 -17.41
CA ARG A 317 -18.00 -8.34 -17.19
C ARG A 317 -17.69 -7.03 -17.92
N GLU A 318 -16.43 -6.60 -17.94
CA GLU A 318 -15.98 -5.42 -18.69
C GLU A 318 -16.11 -5.61 -20.21
N LEU A 319 -15.93 -6.84 -20.72
CA LEU A 319 -16.13 -7.21 -22.11
C LEU A 319 -17.61 -7.38 -22.50
N GLY A 320 -18.55 -7.21 -21.57
CA GLY A 320 -19.99 -7.29 -21.84
C GLY A 320 -20.64 -8.64 -21.55
N PHE A 321 -20.01 -9.49 -20.74
CA PHE A 321 -20.62 -10.72 -20.20
C PHE A 321 -21.15 -10.47 -18.76
N PRO A 322 -22.36 -9.88 -18.59
CA PRO A 322 -22.85 -9.36 -17.31
C PRO A 322 -23.17 -10.45 -16.28
N ARG A 323 -23.21 -11.73 -16.68
CA ARG A 323 -23.49 -12.89 -15.81
C ARG A 323 -22.25 -13.72 -15.50
N ALA A 324 -21.05 -13.17 -15.70
CA ALA A 324 -19.83 -13.80 -15.23
C ALA A 324 -19.71 -13.71 -13.69
N THR A 325 -19.45 -14.87 -13.08
CA THR A 325 -19.24 -15.11 -11.65
C THR A 325 -17.94 -15.88 -11.42
N ALA A 326 -17.47 -15.94 -10.18
CA ALA A 326 -16.31 -16.73 -9.79
C ALA A 326 -16.69 -17.82 -8.79
N LEU A 327 -16.09 -19.01 -8.90
CA LEU A 327 -16.26 -20.07 -7.91
C LEU A 327 -15.53 -19.70 -6.62
N ASP A 328 -16.28 -19.70 -5.52
CA ASP A 328 -15.71 -19.48 -4.19
C ASP A 328 -14.74 -20.61 -3.80
N GLY A 329 -13.58 -20.26 -3.25
CA GLY A 329 -12.49 -21.17 -2.88
C GLY A 329 -11.72 -21.81 -4.05
N GLY A 330 -12.28 -21.86 -5.27
CA GLY A 330 -11.65 -22.45 -6.45
C GLY A 330 -11.52 -23.98 -6.39
N MET A 331 -10.67 -24.53 -7.27
CA MET A 331 -10.48 -25.98 -7.43
C MET A 331 -9.85 -26.66 -6.23
N ALA A 332 -9.01 -25.96 -5.46
CA ALA A 332 -8.42 -26.50 -4.25
C ALA A 332 -9.51 -26.88 -3.23
N ALA A 333 -10.40 -25.93 -2.92
CA ALA A 333 -11.52 -26.15 -2.01
C ALA A 333 -12.53 -27.16 -2.57
N TRP A 334 -12.79 -27.13 -3.88
CA TRP A 334 -13.65 -28.10 -4.55
C TRP A 334 -13.18 -29.55 -4.32
N ARG A 335 -11.87 -29.80 -4.48
CA ARG A 335 -11.27 -31.13 -4.26
C ARG A 335 -11.22 -31.52 -2.79
N GLU A 336 -10.91 -30.58 -1.91
CA GLU A 336 -10.84 -30.83 -0.45
C GLU A 336 -12.19 -31.33 0.10
N GLN A 337 -13.30 -30.85 -0.45
CA GLN A 337 -14.65 -31.31 -0.11
C GLN A 337 -15.04 -32.66 -0.73
N GLY A 338 -14.15 -33.31 -1.50
CA GLY A 338 -14.41 -34.58 -2.16
C GLY A 338 -15.45 -34.50 -3.29
N ASN A 339 -15.63 -33.31 -3.87
CA ASN A 339 -16.54 -33.13 -5.00
C ASN A 339 -15.99 -33.82 -6.27
N PRO A 340 -16.86 -34.22 -7.22
CA PRO A 340 -16.44 -34.94 -8.42
C PRO A 340 -15.52 -34.08 -9.30
N VAL A 341 -14.57 -34.72 -9.96
CA VAL A 341 -13.63 -34.10 -10.91
C VAL A 341 -13.48 -34.96 -12.16
N GLU A 342 -13.17 -34.32 -13.28
CA GLU A 342 -12.75 -34.95 -14.52
C GLU A 342 -11.24 -34.71 -14.75
N SER A 343 -10.64 -35.50 -15.64
CA SER A 343 -9.22 -35.41 -16.01
C SER A 343 -9.06 -35.58 -17.51
N GLY A 344 -7.91 -35.17 -18.04
CA GLY A 344 -7.68 -35.06 -19.47
C GLY A 344 -8.03 -33.67 -20.01
N LEU A 345 -7.78 -33.45 -21.29
CA LEU A 345 -8.23 -32.25 -21.98
C LEU A 345 -9.62 -32.54 -22.52
N THR A 346 -10.55 -31.62 -22.30
CA THR A 346 -11.81 -31.64 -23.02
C THR A 346 -11.51 -31.42 -24.51
N ALA A 347 -12.16 -32.20 -25.37
CA ALA A 347 -11.89 -32.27 -26.80
C ALA A 347 -12.27 -30.98 -27.54
#